data_AF-A0A3M1KIE0-F1
#
_entry.id   AF-A0A3M1KIE0-F1
#
_cell.length_a   1.000
_cell.length_b   1.000
_cell.length_c   1.000
_cell.angle_alpha   90.00
_cell.angle_beta   90.00
_cell.angle_gamma   90.00
#
_symmetry.space_group_name_H-M   'P 1'
#
loop_
_entity.id
_entity.type
_entity.pdbx_description
1 polymer ?
#
loop_
_entity_poly.entity_id
_entity_poly.type
_entity_poly.pdbx_seq_one_letter_code
_entity_poly.pdbx_strand_id
1 'polypeptide(L)'
;VNQALERIGIAEEHRKFAPHVTLARFGRRTGPLRSWLAHHGDLALPPFRVSHFSLFESHLLGDGARYEVEARFPASGIVAREDPFDGGEIAAPEEPNMDEQRP
;
A
#
# COMPACT_ATOMS: atom_id res chain seq x y z
N VAL A 1 5.00 6.65 -16.50
CA VAL A 1 3.98 5.58 -16.44
C VAL A 1 2.85 5.86 -17.42
N ASN A 2 2.07 6.94 -17.29
CA ASN A 2 0.98 7.30 -18.22
C ASN A 2 1.35 7.15 -19.71
N GLN A 3 2.41 7.83 -20.18
CA GLN A 3 2.88 7.71 -21.56
C GLN A 3 3.22 6.27 -22.01
N ALA A 4 3.63 5.39 -21.09
CA ALA A 4 3.90 4.00 -21.40
C ALA A 4 2.59 3.17 -21.50
N LEU A 5 1.60 3.50 -20.66
CA LEU A 5 0.27 2.90 -20.68
C LEU A 5 -0.50 3.31 -21.95
N GLU A 6 -0.38 4.57 -22.39
CA GLU A 6 -0.99 5.06 -23.63
C GLU A 6 -0.51 4.29 -24.85
N ARG A 7 0.79 3.95 -24.93
CA ARG A 7 1.37 3.17 -26.03
C ARG A 7 0.77 1.78 -26.19
N ILE A 8 0.18 1.24 -25.12
CA ILE A 8 -0.50 -0.06 -25.13
C ILE A 8 -2.04 0.09 -25.07
N GLY A 9 -2.57 1.29 -25.32
CA GLY A 9 -4.00 1.56 -25.44
C GLY A 9 -4.74 1.74 -24.11
N ILE A 10 -4.04 1.91 -23.00
CA ILE A 10 -4.66 2.21 -21.70
C ILE A 10 -4.82 3.72 -21.55
N ALA A 11 -6.02 4.16 -21.22
CA ALA A 11 -6.36 5.58 -21.07
C ALA A 11 -5.54 6.25 -19.97
N GLU A 12 -5.23 7.53 -20.18
CA GLU A 12 -4.48 8.33 -19.22
C GLU A 12 -5.26 8.58 -17.93
N GLU A 13 -4.57 8.50 -16.79
CA GLU A 13 -5.07 9.04 -15.53
C GLU A 13 -4.86 10.56 -15.48
N HIS A 14 -5.95 11.32 -15.58
CA HIS A 14 -5.92 12.79 -15.61
C HIS A 14 -5.89 13.45 -14.22
N ARG A 15 -6.13 12.71 -13.14
CA ARG A 15 -6.03 13.27 -11.79
C ARG A 15 -4.58 13.56 -11.45
N LYS A 16 -4.35 14.71 -10.80
CA LYS A 16 -3.02 15.06 -10.29
C LYS A 16 -2.56 13.98 -9.30
N PHE A 17 -1.37 13.45 -9.54
CA PHE A 17 -0.73 12.53 -8.62
C PHE A 17 -0.24 13.29 -7.38
N ALA A 18 -0.80 12.95 -6.23
CA ALA A 18 -0.36 13.44 -4.92
C ALA A 18 0.16 12.24 -4.11
N PRO A 19 1.49 12.06 -3.98
CA PRO A 19 2.05 10.90 -3.30
C PRO A 19 1.69 10.92 -1.82
N HIS A 20 0.98 9.89 -1.37
CA HIS A 20 0.57 9.70 0.02
C HIS A 20 0.53 8.21 0.36
N VAL A 21 0.68 7.88 1.64
CA VAL A 21 0.44 6.54 2.15
C VAL A 21 -0.91 6.53 2.84
N THR A 22 -1.83 5.68 2.38
CA THR A 22 -3.14 5.51 3.02
C THR A 22 -2.98 4.66 4.27
N LEU A 23 -3.27 5.22 5.45
CA LEU A 23 -3.20 4.49 6.73
C LEU A 23 -4.51 3.75 7.04
N ALA A 24 -5.64 4.35 6.70
CA ALA A 24 -6.97 3.78 6.91
C ALA A 24 -7.94 4.32 5.88
N ARG A 25 -8.95 3.53 5.53
CA ARG A 25 -10.09 3.96 4.73
C ARG A 25 -11.36 3.85 5.57
N PHE A 26 -11.97 4.99 5.83
CA PHE A 26 -13.15 5.09 6.67
C PHE A 26 -14.43 4.92 5.88
N GLY A 27 -15.34 4.08 6.38
CA GLY A 27 -16.70 3.97 5.86
C GLY A 27 -17.61 5.09 6.37
N ARG A 28 -18.87 5.11 5.90
CA ARG A 28 -19.88 6.13 6.26
C ARG A 28 -20.18 6.24 7.76
N ARG A 29 -19.88 5.20 8.55
CA ARG A 29 -20.17 5.12 9.99
C ARG A 29 -18.92 5.20 10.87
N THR A 30 -17.98 6.05 10.51
CA THR A 30 -16.77 6.24 11.32
C THR A 30 -17.05 7.14 12.52
N GLY A 31 -16.55 6.76 13.69
CA GLY A 31 -16.65 7.55 14.92
C GLY A 31 -15.83 8.86 14.86
N PRO A 32 -15.85 9.67 15.94
CA PRO A 32 -15.12 10.93 15.97
C PRO A 32 -13.60 10.71 15.87
N LEU A 33 -12.96 11.29 14.85
CA LEU A 33 -11.51 11.18 14.60
C LEU A 33 -10.66 12.27 15.25
N ARG A 34 -11.29 13.28 15.87
CA ARG A 34 -10.58 14.48 16.36
C ARG A 34 -9.49 14.15 17.38
N SER A 35 -9.77 13.27 18.34
CA SER A 35 -8.79 12.86 19.35
C SER A 35 -7.62 12.11 18.72
N TRP A 36 -7.91 11.19 17.80
CA TRP A 36 -6.88 10.44 17.08
C TRP A 36 -5.97 11.36 16.27
N LEU A 37 -6.55 12.29 15.50
CA LEU A 37 -5.78 13.28 14.74
C LEU A 37 -4.95 14.20 15.63
N ALA A 38 -5.44 14.56 16.82
CA ALA A 38 -4.68 15.37 17.77
C ALA A 38 -3.44 14.63 18.32
N HIS A 39 -3.49 13.30 18.44
CA HIS A 39 -2.36 12.50 18.91
C HIS A 39 -1.39 12.08 17.79
N HIS A 40 -1.88 11.93 16.56
CA HIS A 40 -1.13 11.33 15.45
C HIS A 40 -0.89 12.26 14.26
N GLY A 41 -1.39 13.51 14.30
CA GLY A 41 -1.33 14.45 13.18
C GLY A 41 0.08 14.84 12.75
N ASP A 42 1.03 14.83 13.69
CA ASP A 42 2.44 15.16 13.45
C ASP A 42 3.30 13.92 13.11
N LEU A 43 2.67 12.82 12.69
CA LEU A 43 3.38 11.61 12.28
C LEU A 43 4.37 11.93 11.15
N ALA A 44 5.66 11.79 11.47
CA ALA A 44 6.76 11.89 10.51
C ALA A 44 7.54 10.58 10.51
N LEU A 45 7.69 9.99 9.32
CA LEU A 45 8.55 8.83 9.11
C LEU A 45 9.93 9.29 8.63
N PRO A 46 11.01 8.58 9.00
CA PRO A 46 12.33 8.84 8.43
C PRO A 46 12.29 8.75 6.90
N PRO A 47 13.10 9.54 6.18
CA PRO A 47 13.24 9.38 4.75
C PRO A 47 13.76 7.98 4.42
N PHE A 48 13.23 7.39 3.35
CA PHE A 48 13.67 6.09 2.85
C PHE A 48 14.03 6.18 1.37
N ARG A 49 14.91 5.28 0.92
CA ARG A 49 15.26 5.14 -0.48
C ARG A 49 14.29 4.16 -1.16
N VAL A 50 13.68 4.58 -2.26
CA VAL A 50 12.93 3.67 -3.13
C VAL A 50 13.91 2.75 -3.86
N SER A 51 13.80 1.44 -3.65
CA SER A 51 14.63 0.42 -4.29
C SER A 51 14.03 -0.08 -5.61
N HIS A 52 12.71 -0.24 -5.66
CA HIS A 52 11.97 -0.71 -6.81
C HIS A 52 10.53 -0.17 -6.85
N PHE A 53 9.88 -0.35 -7.98
CA PHE A 53 8.44 -0.19 -8.18
C PHE A 53 7.84 -1.56 -8.48
N SER A 54 6.68 -1.87 -7.90
CA SER A 54 5.98 -3.12 -8.15
C SER A 54 4.70 -2.88 -8.94
N LEU A 55 4.43 -3.75 -9.92
CA LEU A 55 3.12 -3.88 -10.53
C LEU A 55 2.30 -4.84 -9.67
N PHE A 56 1.09 -4.42 -9.30
CA PHE A 56 0.18 -5.23 -8.49
C PHE A 56 -1.07 -5.60 -9.29
N GLU A 57 -1.51 -6.84 -9.15
CA GLU A 57 -2.88 -7.27 -9.41
C GLU A 57 -3.70 -7.15 -8.12
N SER A 58 -4.98 -6.76 -8.25
CA SER A 58 -5.90 -6.60 -7.12
C SER A 58 -7.12 -7.49 -7.31
N HIS A 59 -7.28 -8.48 -6.43
CA HIS A 59 -8.47 -9.33 -6.37
C HIS A 59 -9.46 -8.77 -5.34
N LEU A 60 -10.63 -8.32 -5.80
CA LEU A 60 -11.69 -7.82 -4.92
C LEU A 60 -12.45 -8.99 -4.29
N LEU A 61 -12.46 -9.02 -2.96
CA LEU A 61 -13.13 -9.99 -2.11
C LEU A 61 -14.21 -9.28 -1.28
N GLY A 62 -15.03 -10.06 -0.57
CA GLY A 62 -16.12 -9.52 0.25
C GLY A 62 -15.64 -8.69 1.46
N ASP A 63 -14.44 -8.97 1.96
CA ASP A 63 -13.80 -8.36 3.12
C ASP A 63 -12.73 -7.31 2.75
N GLY A 64 -12.32 -7.22 1.49
CA GLY A 64 -11.29 -6.30 1.05
C GLY A 64 -10.67 -6.65 -0.29
N ALA A 65 -9.55 -6.00 -0.62
CA ALA A 65 -8.76 -6.35 -1.78
C ALA A 65 -7.51 -7.12 -1.34
N ARG A 66 -7.23 -8.25 -1.97
CA ARG A 66 -5.94 -8.95 -1.90
C ARG A 66 -5.07 -8.48 -3.05
N TYR A 67 -3.82 -8.13 -2.76
CA TYR A 67 -2.87 -7.62 -3.76
C TYR A 67 -1.78 -8.66 -4.00
N GLU A 68 -1.51 -8.95 -5.26
CA GLU A 68 -0.46 -9.87 -5.69
C GLU A 68 0.56 -9.11 -6.55
N VAL A 69 1.85 -9.42 -6.38
CA VAL A 69 2.94 -8.75 -7.12
C VAL A 69 3.14 -9.48 -8.45
N GLU A 70 2.84 -8.79 -9.55
CA GLU A 70 3.01 -9.32 -10.91
C GLU A 70 4.44 -9.11 -11.44
N ALA A 71 5.07 -7.99 -11.07
CA ALA A 71 6.42 -7.67 -11.50
C ALA A 71 7.08 -6.64 -10.59
N ARG A 72 8.42 -6.64 -10.52
CA ARG A 72 9.22 -5.61 -9.85
C ARG A 72 10.20 -4.96 -10.81
N PHE A 73 10.34 -3.65 -10.72
CA PHE A 73 11.19 -2.81 -11.57
C PHE A 73 12.16 -2.00 -10.70
N PRO A 74 13.48 -2.20 -10.81
CA PRO A 74 14.46 -1.46 -10.03
C PRO A 74 14.36 0.06 -10.26
N ALA A 75 14.43 0.84 -9.18
CA ALA A 75 14.37 2.30 -9.25
C ALA A 75 15.65 2.94 -9.81
N SER A 76 16.78 2.22 -9.77
CA SER A 76 18.08 2.70 -10.26
C SER A 76 18.28 2.50 -11.77
N GLY A 77 17.34 1.88 -12.49
CA GLY A 77 17.49 1.52 -13.91
C GLY A 77 18.53 0.41 -14.17
N ILE A 78 19.23 -0.05 -13.13
CA ILE A 78 20.12 -1.21 -13.17
C ILE A 78 19.35 -2.37 -12.57
N VAL A 79 19.22 -3.47 -13.31
CA VAL A 79 18.70 -4.73 -12.78
C VAL A 79 19.67 -5.21 -11.72
N ALA A 80 19.35 -4.93 -10.45
CA ALA A 80 20.04 -5.57 -9.34
C ALA A 80 19.84 -7.07 -9.52
N ARG A 81 20.96 -7.80 -9.66
CA ARG A 81 20.92 -9.25 -9.56
C ARG A 81 20.59 -9.56 -8.09
N GLU A 82 19.38 -10.07 -7.89
CA GLU A 82 18.73 -10.48 -6.63
C GLU A 82 18.25 -9.31 -5.75
N ASP A 83 16.94 -9.27 -5.48
CA ASP A 83 16.27 -8.30 -4.60
C ASP A 83 16.21 -8.85 -3.17
N PRO A 84 16.84 -8.19 -2.17
CA PRO A 84 16.81 -8.63 -0.78
C PRO A 84 15.40 -8.71 -0.17
N PHE A 85 14.38 -8.12 -0.81
CA PHE A 85 12.98 -8.15 -0.37
C PHE A 85 12.14 -9.27 -1.01
N ASP A 86 12.75 -10.22 -1.72
CA ASP A 86 12.03 -11.24 -2.51
C ASP A 86 11.29 -12.34 -1.73
N GLY A 87 10.97 -12.15 -0.44
CA GLY A 87 10.31 -13.24 0.29
C GLY A 87 9.81 -12.96 1.70
N GLY A 88 9.64 -11.70 2.09
CA GLY A 88 8.96 -11.40 3.35
C GLY A 88 7.46 -11.26 3.14
N GLU A 89 6.71 -12.35 3.26
CA GLU A 89 5.27 -12.26 3.54
C GLU A 89 5.11 -11.32 4.74
N ILE A 90 4.51 -10.14 4.52
CA ILE A 90 4.07 -9.31 5.64
C ILE A 90 2.84 -10.05 6.15
N ALA A 91 3.05 -11.00 7.07
CA ALA A 91 1.96 -11.70 7.72
C ALA A 91 0.96 -10.64 8.20
N ALA A 92 -0.30 -10.80 7.80
CA ALA A 92 -1.37 -10.01 8.38
C ALA A 92 -1.24 -10.12 9.91
N PRO A 93 -1.41 -9.02 10.67
CA PRO A 93 -1.41 -9.13 12.12
C PRO A 93 -2.46 -10.17 12.50
N GLU A 94 -2.05 -11.23 13.20
CA GLU A 94 -2.99 -12.22 13.70
C GLU A 94 -4.04 -11.47 14.53
N GLU A 95 -5.32 -11.62 14.16
CA GLU A 95 -6.39 -11.04 14.95
C GLU A 95 -6.30 -11.62 16.37
N PRO A 96 -6.24 -10.78 17.43
CA PRO A 96 -6.15 -11.29 18.78
C PRO A 96 -7.38 -12.15 19.06
N ASN A 97 -7.13 -13.40 19.46
CA ASN A 97 -8.14 -14.37 19.82
C ASN A 97 -9.07 -13.78 20.89
N MET A 98 -10.32 -13.48 20.50
CA MET A 98 -11.32 -12.88 21.38
C MET A 98 -11.82 -13.82 22.50
N ASP A 99 -11.36 -15.07 22.55
CA ASP A 99 -11.72 -16.03 23.62
C ASP A 99 -10.83 -15.92 24.89
N GLU A 100 -9.74 -15.14 24.87
CA GLU A 100 -8.84 -15.00 26.03
C GLU A 100 -9.19 -13.82 26.95
N GLN A 101 -10.33 -13.14 26.71
CA GLN A 101 -10.81 -12.01 27.51
C GLN A 101 -12.21 -12.24 28.11
N ARG A 102 -12.43 -13.43 28.69
CA ARG A 102 -13.45 -13.58 29.73
C ARG A 102 -12.79 -13.71 31.11
N PRO A 103 -13.26 -12.95 32.12
CA PRO A 103 -12.76 -13.05 33.49
C PRO A 103 -13.08 -14.40 34.14
#